data_AF-A0A3B4Z5B8-F1
#
_entry.id   AF-A0A3B4Z5B8-F1
#
_cell.length_a   1.000
_cell.length_b   1.000
_cell.length_c   1.000
_cell.angle_alpha   90.00
_cell.angle_beta   90.00
_cell.angle_gamma   90.00
#
_symmetry.space_group_name_H-M   'P 1'
#
loop_
_entity.id
_entity.type
_entity.pdbx_description
1 polymer ?
#
loop_
_entity_poly.entity_id
_entity_poly.type
_entity_poly.pdbx_seq_one_letter_code
_entity_poly.pdbx_strand_id
1 'polypeptide(L)'
;MNEPASFVQGSVGGCPDSVLENPPYTPVVGGQLNSGTLCMSAQQRLSTHYNLHNMYGLTEAYATNALTKVRGKRPFVLSRSSYPGIGRFSGVWTGDVRSDWEQLRYSIPVLQFSLFGVPLVGADVCGFGDNTTEELCVRWMQLGAFYPFMRNHNDKPNAPQEPYVFGQKARAAMRSALNLRYSLLPFLYTLFHRAHTSAETVARPLFMFPTDPNCQTIDRQFLWGSSLLISPVLEQGSVELAAYLPPSTWYSLHNGQPFYSKGQYLLLPAPLDTINVHVREGHIIPQQEPALTSTASRGNPFFLTVALSAGGWAWGDLFWDDGESLDTYEMGNYCYVTFIAGQIVSDPLRLNGALDGLILGGLQVFGVPSLPRYVLANGKEVRDFMYRSDTKALTVTNLALPMSEVFTV
;
A
#
# COMPACT_ATOMS: atom_id res chain seq x y z
N MET A 1 7.04 -21.96 3.73
CA MET A 1 6.81 -23.41 3.88
C MET A 1 6.30 -23.76 5.27
N ASN A 2 5.49 -22.90 5.88
CA ASN A 2 5.16 -22.96 7.31
C ASN A 2 3.67 -23.20 7.56
N GLU A 3 3.03 -23.88 6.63
CA GLU A 3 1.70 -24.45 6.79
C GLU A 3 1.62 -25.47 7.94
N PRO A 4 2.60 -26.38 8.20
CA PRO A 4 3.91 -26.66 7.60
C PRO A 4 3.83 -27.59 6.40
N ALA A 5 4.55 -27.24 5.33
CA ALA A 5 4.55 -28.02 4.10
C ALA A 5 5.49 -29.23 4.17
N SER A 6 5.04 -30.36 3.63
CA SER A 6 5.82 -31.59 3.49
C SER A 6 5.63 -32.19 2.10
N PHE A 7 6.71 -32.66 1.47
CA PHE A 7 6.65 -33.38 0.19
C PHE A 7 6.24 -34.85 0.35
N VAL A 8 6.26 -35.36 1.58
CA VAL A 8 5.76 -36.70 1.93
C VAL A 8 4.47 -36.51 2.74
N GLN A 9 3.44 -37.27 2.40
CA GLN A 9 2.18 -37.26 3.13
C GLN A 9 2.39 -37.78 4.55
N GLY A 10 2.21 -36.92 5.55
CA GLY A 10 2.36 -37.28 6.94
C GLY A 10 3.82 -37.39 7.40
N SER A 11 4.42 -38.57 7.21
CA SER A 11 5.80 -38.85 7.60
C SER A 11 6.42 -39.94 6.72
N VAL A 12 7.75 -40.11 6.80
CA VAL A 12 8.46 -41.19 6.09
C VAL A 12 7.97 -42.60 6.47
N GLY A 13 7.39 -42.78 7.66
CA GLY A 13 6.81 -44.04 8.11
C GLY A 13 5.29 -44.13 7.94
N GLY A 14 4.68 -43.16 7.24
CA GLY A 14 3.23 -42.98 7.21
C GLY A 14 2.68 -42.39 8.51
N CYS A 15 1.36 -42.46 8.67
CA CYS A 15 0.66 -42.03 9.88
C CYS A 15 -0.07 -43.20 10.53
N PRO A 16 -0.25 -43.19 11.86
CA PRO A 16 -1.00 -44.23 12.54
C PRO A 16 -2.47 -44.19 12.15
N ASP A 17 -3.12 -45.35 12.06
CA ASP A 17 -4.57 -45.39 11.90
C ASP A 17 -5.24 -44.92 13.20
N SER A 18 -5.86 -43.74 13.16
CA SER A 18 -6.49 -43.12 14.32
C SER A 18 -7.62 -42.19 13.91
N VAL A 19 -8.49 -41.88 14.87
CA VAL A 19 -9.59 -40.91 14.68
C VAL A 19 -9.12 -39.49 14.39
N LEU A 20 -7.83 -39.17 14.58
CA LEU A 20 -7.25 -37.87 14.23
C LEU A 20 -6.79 -37.82 12.77
N GLU A 21 -6.30 -38.92 12.22
CA GLU A 21 -5.97 -39.01 10.79
C GLU A 21 -7.23 -39.24 9.94
N ASN A 22 -8.18 -40.00 10.48
CA ASN A 22 -9.46 -40.37 9.87
C ASN A 22 -10.64 -39.91 10.74
N PRO A 23 -10.88 -38.58 10.85
CA PRO A 23 -11.99 -38.07 11.66
C PRO A 23 -13.36 -38.47 11.07
N PRO A 24 -14.42 -38.52 11.90
CA PRO A 24 -15.76 -38.85 11.43
C PRO A 24 -16.33 -37.83 10.42
N TYR A 25 -15.74 -36.63 10.37
CA TYR A 25 -16.04 -35.61 9.38
C TYR A 25 -14.73 -34.97 8.90
N THR A 26 -14.51 -35.01 7.59
CA THR A 26 -13.37 -34.37 6.93
C THR A 26 -13.89 -33.20 6.10
N PRO A 27 -13.50 -31.94 6.41
CA PRO A 27 -13.80 -30.79 5.57
C PRO A 27 -13.26 -30.97 4.14
N VAL A 28 -13.78 -30.23 3.18
CA VAL A 28 -13.28 -30.26 1.79
C VAL A 28 -11.89 -29.62 1.73
N VAL A 29 -10.84 -30.44 1.86
CA VAL A 29 -9.43 -30.01 1.83
C VAL A 29 -8.68 -30.50 0.58
N GLY A 30 -9.37 -31.14 -0.36
CA GLY A 30 -8.75 -31.68 -1.59
C GLY A 30 -7.94 -32.97 -1.37
N GLY A 31 -8.12 -33.65 -0.23
CA GLY A 31 -7.41 -34.87 0.12
C GLY A 31 -7.71 -35.32 1.56
N GLN A 32 -6.78 -36.05 2.17
CA GLN A 32 -6.77 -36.30 3.62
C GLN A 32 -6.16 -35.09 4.36
N LEU A 33 -6.42 -34.95 5.66
CA LEU A 33 -5.92 -33.83 6.46
C LEU A 33 -4.38 -33.73 6.46
N ASN A 34 -3.67 -34.86 6.36
CA ASN A 34 -2.20 -34.92 6.31
C ASN A 34 -1.60 -34.72 4.90
N SER A 35 -2.41 -34.38 3.90
CA SER A 35 -1.94 -34.13 2.53
C SER A 35 -1.07 -32.88 2.49
N GLY A 36 0.16 -33.01 2.00
CA GLY A 36 1.11 -31.89 1.93
C GLY A 36 1.60 -31.38 3.29
N THR A 37 1.36 -32.11 4.38
CA THR A 37 1.74 -31.73 5.74
C THR A 37 2.08 -32.95 6.61
N LEU A 38 2.19 -32.76 7.92
CA LEU A 38 2.54 -33.78 8.91
C LEU A 38 1.34 -34.64 9.31
N CYS A 39 1.59 -35.74 10.05
CA CYS A 39 0.52 -36.54 10.65
C CYS A 39 -0.29 -35.71 11.67
N MET A 40 -1.62 -35.82 11.64
CA MET A 40 -2.53 -35.13 12.56
C MET A 40 -2.32 -35.52 14.03
N SER A 41 -1.92 -36.76 14.31
CA SER A 41 -1.63 -37.23 15.67
C SER A 41 -0.25 -36.81 16.20
N ALA A 42 0.58 -36.12 15.39
CA ALA A 42 1.90 -35.68 15.82
C ALA A 42 1.81 -34.77 17.06
N GLN A 43 2.68 -34.99 18.05
CA GLN A 43 2.62 -34.28 19.32
C GLN A 43 3.42 -32.98 19.24
N GLN A 44 2.78 -31.88 19.63
CA GLN A 44 3.44 -30.60 19.89
C GLN A 44 3.28 -30.26 21.37
N ARG A 45 3.99 -29.22 21.85
CA ARG A 45 4.04 -28.87 23.28
C ARG A 45 2.66 -28.65 23.93
N LEU A 46 1.71 -28.06 23.20
CA LEU A 46 0.40 -27.69 23.74
C LEU A 46 -0.70 -28.71 23.43
N SER A 47 -0.61 -29.40 22.29
CA SER A 47 -1.62 -30.34 21.82
C SER A 47 -1.11 -31.13 20.62
N THR A 48 -1.99 -31.92 20.00
CA THR A 48 -1.72 -32.60 18.73
C THR A 48 -1.66 -31.63 17.56
N HIS A 49 -1.04 -32.04 16.46
CA HIS A 49 -1.01 -31.29 15.22
C HIS A 49 -2.42 -31.08 14.64
N TYR A 50 -3.34 -32.03 14.82
CA TYR A 50 -4.76 -31.87 14.48
C TYR A 50 -5.35 -30.56 15.01
N ASN A 51 -5.06 -30.21 16.27
CA ASN A 51 -5.59 -29.00 16.91
C ASN A 51 -4.78 -27.74 16.55
N LEU A 52 -3.48 -27.89 16.23
CA LEU A 52 -2.54 -26.78 16.13
C LEU A 52 -2.02 -26.52 14.71
N HIS A 53 -2.42 -27.31 13.72
CA HIS A 53 -1.95 -27.23 12.33
C HIS A 53 -2.06 -25.80 11.79
N ASN A 54 -3.26 -25.22 11.86
CA ASN A 54 -3.51 -23.86 11.37
C ASN A 54 -2.76 -22.75 12.14
N MET A 55 -2.21 -23.04 13.31
CA MET A 55 -1.45 -22.06 14.11
C MET A 55 0.06 -22.11 13.83
N TYR A 56 0.55 -23.08 13.06
CA TYR A 56 1.99 -23.31 12.89
C TYR A 56 2.72 -22.05 12.40
N GLY A 57 2.26 -21.45 11.29
CA GLY A 57 2.86 -20.23 10.75
C GLY A 57 2.78 -19.03 11.70
N LEU A 58 1.70 -18.88 12.48
CA LEU A 58 1.61 -17.83 13.50
C LEU A 58 2.63 -18.04 14.62
N THR A 59 2.77 -19.27 15.12
CA THR A 59 3.72 -19.58 16.19
C THR A 59 5.17 -19.45 15.74
N GLU A 60 5.47 -19.77 14.49
CA GLU A 60 6.78 -19.48 13.90
C GLU A 60 7.01 -17.98 13.79
N ALA A 61 6.08 -17.20 13.23
CA ALA A 61 6.22 -15.74 13.13
C ALA A 61 6.43 -15.08 14.51
N TYR A 62 5.70 -15.53 15.54
CA TYR A 62 5.91 -15.12 16.92
C TYR A 62 7.32 -15.45 17.42
N ALA A 63 7.81 -16.66 17.16
CA ALA A 63 9.16 -17.07 17.55
C ALA A 63 10.24 -16.27 16.80
N THR A 64 10.06 -16.04 15.50
CA THR A 64 10.96 -15.24 14.64
C THR A 64 11.01 -13.78 15.07
N ASN A 65 9.98 -13.28 15.77
CA ASN A 65 10.02 -11.97 16.42
C ASN A 65 11.20 -11.82 17.41
N ALA A 66 11.90 -12.90 17.75
CA ALA A 66 13.23 -12.87 18.38
C ALA A 66 14.24 -11.93 17.67
N LEU A 67 14.02 -11.60 16.38
CA LEU A 67 14.78 -10.57 15.66
C LEU A 67 14.80 -9.21 16.37
N THR A 68 13.77 -8.86 17.15
CA THR A 68 13.77 -7.67 18.01
C THR A 68 14.93 -7.68 19.00
N LYS A 69 15.22 -8.83 19.61
CA LYS A 69 16.34 -9.00 20.55
C LYS A 69 17.69 -9.09 19.83
N VAL A 70 17.73 -9.75 18.68
CA VAL A 70 18.98 -9.93 17.91
C VAL A 70 19.47 -8.63 17.30
N ARG A 71 18.54 -7.80 16.79
CA ARG A 71 18.87 -6.56 16.06
C ARG A 71 18.69 -5.29 16.89
N GLY A 72 17.89 -5.32 17.96
CA GLY A 72 17.51 -4.12 18.72
C GLY A 72 16.64 -3.13 17.93
N LYS A 73 15.98 -3.59 16.86
CA LYS A 73 15.24 -2.77 15.89
C LYS A 73 13.97 -3.48 15.44
N ARG A 74 13.04 -2.74 14.82
CA ARG A 74 11.82 -3.29 14.21
C ARG A 74 12.17 -4.46 13.28
N PRO A 75 11.52 -5.61 13.45
CA PRO A 75 11.76 -6.76 12.61
C PRO A 75 10.99 -6.61 11.30
N PHE A 76 11.55 -7.15 10.22
CA PHE A 76 10.81 -7.42 9.00
C PHE A 76 10.68 -8.93 8.89
N VAL A 77 9.47 -9.45 9.13
CA VAL A 77 9.12 -10.87 8.98
C VAL A 77 8.03 -10.96 7.92
N LEU A 78 8.20 -11.89 7.00
CA LEU A 78 7.25 -12.16 5.93
C LEU A 78 6.91 -13.65 5.97
N SER A 79 5.65 -13.97 6.28
CA SER A 79 5.16 -15.34 6.43
C SER A 79 4.30 -15.73 5.24
N ARG A 80 4.28 -17.03 4.92
CA ARG A 80 3.36 -17.57 3.92
C ARG A 80 2.03 -17.96 4.56
N SER A 81 2.08 -18.90 5.51
CA SER A 81 0.92 -19.31 6.28
C SER A 81 0.53 -18.25 7.31
N SER A 82 -0.77 -18.17 7.62
CA SER A 82 -1.32 -17.13 8.50
C SER A 82 -2.51 -17.64 9.33
N TYR A 83 -2.71 -17.03 10.50
CA TYR A 83 -3.81 -17.27 11.43
C TYR A 83 -4.24 -15.92 12.03
N PRO A 84 -5.50 -15.73 12.50
CA PRO A 84 -5.91 -14.49 13.15
C PRO A 84 -4.90 -13.98 14.18
N GLY A 85 -4.51 -12.71 14.03
CA GLY A 85 -3.50 -12.05 14.87
C GLY A 85 -2.07 -12.05 14.33
N ILE A 86 -1.77 -12.72 13.21
CA ILE A 86 -0.41 -12.76 12.63
C ILE A 86 0.16 -11.39 12.27
N GLY A 87 -0.69 -10.42 11.91
CA GLY A 87 -0.29 -9.06 11.55
C GLY A 87 0.41 -8.30 12.70
N ARG A 88 0.30 -8.79 13.94
CA ARG A 88 1.08 -8.30 15.08
C ARG A 88 2.59 -8.61 14.96
N PHE A 89 2.95 -9.64 14.19
CA PHE A 89 4.32 -10.17 14.15
C PHE A 89 4.93 -10.18 12.74
N SER A 90 4.11 -10.22 11.70
CA SER A 90 4.56 -10.49 10.33
C SER A 90 3.65 -9.87 9.28
N GLY A 91 4.24 -9.49 8.15
CA GLY A 91 3.50 -9.35 6.90
C GLY A 91 3.19 -10.70 6.26
N VAL A 92 2.38 -10.71 5.21
CA VAL A 92 2.03 -11.91 4.43
C VAL A 92 2.16 -11.61 2.94
N TRP A 93 2.58 -12.59 2.14
CA TRP A 93 2.40 -12.53 0.68
C TRP A 93 1.47 -13.64 0.23
N THR A 94 0.87 -13.47 -0.94
CA THR A 94 -0.20 -14.35 -1.44
C THR A 94 0.26 -15.73 -1.91
N GLY A 95 1.54 -16.05 -1.76
CA GLY A 95 2.11 -17.30 -2.24
C GLY A 95 2.38 -17.32 -3.74
N ASP A 96 2.39 -18.53 -4.28
CA ASP A 96 3.00 -18.87 -5.57
C ASP A 96 1.99 -18.66 -6.72
N VAL A 97 1.66 -17.38 -6.99
CA VAL A 97 0.68 -16.98 -8.03
C VAL A 97 1.24 -17.14 -9.44
N ARG A 98 0.40 -17.46 -10.43
CA ARG A 98 0.83 -17.55 -11.84
C ARG A 98 0.98 -16.18 -12.49
N SER A 99 1.84 -16.11 -13.51
CA SER A 99 2.06 -14.96 -14.39
C SER A 99 0.94 -14.85 -15.44
N ASP A 100 -0.29 -14.59 -14.99
CA ASP A 100 -1.46 -14.38 -15.86
C ASP A 100 -2.34 -13.19 -15.41
N TRP A 101 -3.19 -12.70 -16.31
CA TRP A 101 -4.08 -11.55 -16.06
C TRP A 101 -5.17 -11.84 -15.02
N GLU A 102 -5.53 -13.11 -14.84
CA GLU A 102 -6.50 -13.53 -13.84
C GLU A 102 -5.92 -13.35 -12.42
N GLN A 103 -4.67 -13.79 -12.20
CA GLN A 103 -3.96 -13.62 -10.94
C GLN A 103 -3.63 -12.15 -10.64
N LEU A 104 -3.31 -11.36 -11.68
CA LEU A 104 -3.21 -9.90 -11.54
C LEU A 104 -4.51 -9.29 -11.00
N ARG A 105 -5.67 -9.74 -11.49
CA ARG A 105 -6.98 -9.26 -11.02
C ARG A 105 -7.28 -9.77 -9.60
N TYR A 106 -7.03 -11.05 -9.32
CA TYR A 106 -7.33 -11.65 -8.02
C TYR A 106 -6.42 -11.18 -6.89
N SER A 107 -5.29 -10.53 -7.19
CA SER A 107 -4.45 -9.92 -6.16
C SER A 107 -5.14 -8.76 -5.43
N ILE A 108 -6.08 -8.04 -6.07
CA ILE A 108 -6.74 -6.86 -5.50
C ILE A 108 -7.64 -7.23 -4.31
N PRO A 109 -8.56 -8.21 -4.43
CA PRO A 109 -9.30 -8.73 -3.28
C PRO A 109 -8.39 -9.14 -2.12
N VAL A 110 -7.19 -9.66 -2.39
CA VAL A 110 -6.27 -10.10 -1.32
C VAL A 110 -5.69 -8.92 -0.52
N LEU A 111 -5.68 -7.69 -1.05
CA LEU A 111 -5.33 -6.50 -0.27
C LEU A 111 -6.31 -6.25 0.90
N GLN A 112 -7.49 -6.88 0.87
CA GLN A 112 -8.44 -6.91 1.98
C GLN A 112 -7.93 -7.70 3.19
N PHE A 113 -6.75 -8.33 3.16
CA PHE A 113 -6.07 -8.83 4.37
C PHE A 113 -5.87 -7.74 5.44
N SER A 114 -5.90 -6.46 5.05
CA SER A 114 -6.00 -5.35 5.99
C SER A 114 -7.22 -5.46 6.92
N LEU A 115 -8.37 -6.00 6.45
CA LEU A 115 -9.56 -6.27 7.27
C LEU A 115 -9.30 -7.35 8.34
N PHE A 116 -8.34 -8.24 8.11
CA PHE A 116 -7.90 -9.26 9.06
C PHE A 116 -6.77 -8.76 9.98
N GLY A 117 -6.47 -7.45 9.95
CA GLY A 117 -5.39 -6.85 10.74
C GLY A 117 -4.00 -7.17 10.19
N VAL A 118 -3.87 -7.54 8.90
CA VAL A 118 -2.60 -7.80 8.22
C VAL A 118 -2.39 -6.77 7.10
N PRO A 119 -2.08 -5.51 7.42
CA PRO A 119 -1.98 -4.45 6.42
C PRO A 119 -0.75 -4.57 5.53
N LEU A 120 0.33 -5.21 5.99
CA LEU A 120 1.55 -5.43 5.21
C LEU A 120 1.39 -6.68 4.35
N VAL A 121 0.68 -6.53 3.23
CA VAL A 121 0.33 -7.61 2.31
C VAL A 121 0.58 -7.24 0.84
N GLY A 122 0.86 -8.23 0.01
CA GLY A 122 0.96 -8.08 -1.44
C GLY A 122 1.17 -9.40 -2.17
N ALA A 123 1.03 -9.38 -3.49
CA ALA A 123 1.32 -10.52 -4.36
C ALA A 123 2.67 -10.35 -5.05
N ASP A 124 3.23 -11.46 -5.54
CA ASP A 124 4.47 -11.42 -6.33
C ASP A 124 4.22 -10.71 -7.66
N VAL A 125 4.86 -9.55 -7.81
CA VAL A 125 4.66 -8.65 -8.94
C VAL A 125 5.23 -9.28 -10.21
N CYS A 126 4.43 -9.22 -11.28
CA CYS A 126 4.62 -9.89 -12.58
C CYS A 126 4.28 -11.40 -12.60
N GLY A 127 3.95 -11.98 -11.44
CA GLY A 127 3.67 -13.40 -11.26
C GLY A 127 4.89 -14.18 -10.76
N PHE A 128 4.65 -15.29 -10.05
CA PHE A 128 5.69 -16.18 -9.55
C PHE A 128 5.90 -17.38 -10.48
N GLY A 129 4.84 -18.11 -10.81
CA GLY A 129 4.87 -19.27 -11.70
C GLY A 129 4.64 -18.88 -13.17
N ASP A 130 5.23 -19.63 -14.11
CA ASP A 130 5.19 -19.36 -15.55
C ASP A 130 5.87 -18.05 -16.00
N ASN A 131 6.15 -17.94 -17.30
CA ASN A 131 6.78 -16.75 -17.87
C ASN A 131 5.79 -15.58 -17.99
N THR A 132 6.15 -14.43 -17.44
CA THR A 132 5.42 -13.17 -17.66
C THR A 132 5.59 -12.63 -19.09
N THR A 133 4.75 -11.67 -19.46
CA THR A 133 4.91 -10.88 -20.70
C THR A 133 5.27 -9.44 -20.37
N GLU A 134 5.86 -8.69 -21.31
CA GLU A 134 6.21 -7.29 -21.08
C GLU A 134 4.97 -6.45 -20.70
N GLU A 135 3.85 -6.64 -21.41
CA GLU A 135 2.60 -5.93 -21.12
C GLU A 135 2.06 -6.26 -19.72
N LEU A 136 1.96 -7.56 -19.40
CA LEU A 136 1.50 -8.01 -18.09
C LEU A 136 2.39 -7.45 -16.98
N CYS A 137 3.71 -7.51 -17.14
CA CYS A 137 4.63 -7.04 -16.11
C CYS A 137 4.60 -5.50 -15.98
N VAL A 138 4.37 -4.73 -17.05
CA VAL A 138 4.11 -3.28 -16.94
C VAL A 138 2.85 -3.01 -16.11
N ARG A 139 1.72 -3.67 -16.43
CA ARG A 139 0.46 -3.49 -15.69
C ARG A 139 0.56 -3.97 -14.25
N TRP A 140 1.27 -5.06 -14.00
CA TRP A 140 1.49 -5.57 -12.64
C TRP A 140 2.45 -4.70 -11.85
N MET A 141 3.49 -4.13 -12.45
CA MET A 141 4.37 -3.16 -11.77
C MET A 141 3.61 -1.87 -11.42
N GLN A 142 2.70 -1.43 -12.30
CA GLN A 142 1.79 -0.32 -12.03
C GLN A 142 0.87 -0.59 -10.84
N LEU A 143 0.17 -1.73 -10.83
CA LEU A 143 -0.70 -2.12 -9.71
C LEU A 143 0.10 -2.38 -8.43
N GLY A 144 1.18 -3.15 -8.55
CA GLY A 144 2.04 -3.58 -7.45
C GLY A 144 2.74 -2.43 -6.74
N ALA A 145 2.97 -1.30 -7.42
CA ALA A 145 3.41 -0.05 -6.81
C ALA A 145 2.47 0.43 -5.68
N PHE A 146 1.22 -0.02 -5.68
CA PHE A 146 0.21 0.28 -4.68
C PHE A 146 -0.13 -0.91 -3.76
N TYR A 147 0.61 -2.03 -3.82
CA TYR A 147 0.53 -3.03 -2.75
C TYR A 147 1.21 -2.48 -1.49
N PRO A 148 0.61 -2.61 -0.29
CA PRO A 148 1.30 -2.22 0.95
C PRO A 148 2.67 -2.88 1.07
N PHE A 149 2.78 -4.19 0.78
CA PHE A 149 4.04 -4.88 0.54
C PHE A 149 4.26 -5.11 -0.96
N MET A 150 5.31 -4.50 -1.52
CA MET A 150 5.65 -4.64 -2.95
C MET A 150 6.94 -5.45 -3.10
N ARG A 151 6.87 -6.57 -3.84
CA ARG A 151 8.02 -7.39 -4.23
C ARG A 151 7.78 -7.96 -5.62
N ASN A 152 8.78 -7.85 -6.51
CA ASN A 152 8.87 -8.71 -7.70
C ASN A 152 9.68 -9.94 -7.31
N HIS A 153 9.12 -11.12 -7.54
CA HIS A 153 9.72 -12.41 -7.20
C HIS A 153 9.31 -13.42 -8.27
N ASN A 154 10.20 -14.35 -8.59
CA ASN A 154 10.06 -15.24 -9.75
C ASN A 154 10.51 -16.66 -9.38
N ASP A 155 9.88 -17.66 -9.98
CA ASP A 155 10.32 -19.05 -9.83
C ASP A 155 11.58 -19.33 -10.66
N LYS A 156 12.36 -20.32 -10.22
CA LYS A 156 13.66 -20.71 -10.78
C LYS A 156 13.65 -21.04 -12.29
N PRO A 157 12.63 -21.72 -12.87
CA PRO A 157 12.68 -22.13 -14.27
C PRO A 157 12.24 -21.01 -15.24
N ASN A 158 11.72 -19.89 -14.74
CA ASN A 158 11.13 -18.85 -15.57
C ASN A 158 12.19 -17.90 -16.15
N ALA A 159 11.82 -17.20 -17.22
CA ALA A 159 12.59 -16.12 -17.78
C ALA A 159 12.74 -14.94 -16.79
N PRO A 160 13.85 -14.19 -16.83
CA PRO A 160 14.05 -12.99 -16.01
C PRO A 160 12.91 -11.97 -16.17
N GLN A 161 12.54 -11.30 -15.09
CA GLN A 161 11.44 -10.33 -15.06
C GLN A 161 11.74 -9.09 -14.20
N GLU A 162 13.01 -8.84 -13.91
CA GLU A 162 13.44 -7.60 -13.26
C GLU A 162 13.18 -6.42 -14.20
N PRO A 163 12.80 -5.23 -13.70
CA PRO A 163 12.40 -4.13 -14.58
C PRO A 163 13.43 -3.80 -15.68
N TYR A 164 14.73 -3.94 -15.40
CA TYR A 164 15.80 -3.59 -16.34
C TYR A 164 15.93 -4.53 -17.55
N VAL A 165 15.28 -5.70 -17.56
CA VAL A 165 15.35 -6.68 -18.66
C VAL A 165 14.43 -6.34 -19.83
N PHE A 166 13.43 -5.47 -19.61
CA PHE A 166 12.41 -5.11 -20.60
C PHE A 166 12.80 -3.94 -21.52
N GLY A 167 11.99 -3.71 -22.55
CA GLY A 167 12.13 -2.60 -23.49
C GLY A 167 12.15 -1.22 -22.82
N GLN A 168 12.67 -0.20 -23.50
CA GLN A 168 12.81 1.15 -22.95
C GLN A 168 11.47 1.77 -22.50
N LYS A 169 10.39 1.56 -23.27
CA LYS A 169 9.06 2.07 -22.95
C LYS A 169 8.49 1.41 -21.68
N ALA A 170 8.57 0.08 -21.61
CA ALA A 170 8.18 -0.68 -20.41
C ALA A 170 8.98 -0.24 -19.17
N ARG A 171 10.31 -0.11 -19.30
CA ARG A 171 11.18 0.41 -18.24
C ARG A 171 10.79 1.80 -17.75
N ALA A 172 10.42 2.70 -18.66
CA ALA A 172 9.97 4.04 -18.29
C ALA A 172 8.65 4.00 -17.49
N ALA A 173 7.67 3.19 -17.93
CA ALA A 173 6.41 3.00 -17.22
C ALA A 173 6.62 2.39 -15.82
N MET A 174 7.42 1.32 -15.72
CA MET A 174 7.76 0.68 -14.44
C MET A 174 8.50 1.63 -13.50
N ARG A 175 9.45 2.43 -14.02
CA ARG A 175 10.15 3.45 -13.23
C ARG A 175 9.19 4.53 -12.74
N SER A 176 8.26 4.97 -13.58
CA SER A 176 7.25 5.96 -13.19
C SER A 176 6.39 5.45 -12.04
N ALA A 177 5.94 4.20 -12.10
CA ALA A 177 5.17 3.57 -11.03
C ALA A 177 5.97 3.48 -9.71
N LEU A 178 7.25 3.07 -9.79
CA LEU A 178 8.13 3.00 -8.62
C LEU A 178 8.42 4.40 -8.03
N ASN A 179 8.70 5.40 -8.85
CA ASN A 179 8.90 6.78 -8.39
C ASN A 179 7.65 7.33 -7.71
N LEU A 180 6.46 7.05 -8.27
CA LEU A 180 5.21 7.44 -7.66
C LEU A 180 5.03 6.80 -6.28
N ARG A 181 5.28 5.49 -6.16
CA ARG A 181 5.28 4.79 -4.86
C ARG A 181 6.25 5.44 -3.87
N TYR A 182 7.50 5.66 -4.27
CA TYR A 182 8.52 6.24 -3.41
C TYR A 182 8.15 7.65 -2.95
N SER A 183 7.52 8.43 -3.82
CA SER A 183 7.01 9.74 -3.44
C SER A 183 5.92 9.67 -2.38
N LEU A 184 5.09 8.62 -2.40
CA LEU A 184 3.97 8.41 -1.49
C LEU A 184 4.36 7.65 -0.21
N LEU A 185 5.63 7.31 0.00
CA LEU A 185 6.06 6.59 1.20
C LEU A 185 5.72 7.32 2.52
N PRO A 186 5.82 8.66 2.64
CA PRO A 186 5.40 9.35 3.86
C PRO A 186 3.90 9.15 4.16
N PHE A 187 3.05 9.23 3.14
CA PHE A 187 1.62 8.95 3.26
C PHE A 187 1.37 7.49 3.62
N LEU A 188 1.96 6.54 2.89
CA LEU A 188 1.81 5.10 3.16
C LEU A 188 2.26 4.75 4.59
N TYR A 189 3.38 5.33 5.04
CA TYR A 189 3.89 5.11 6.39
C TYR A 189 2.98 5.69 7.47
N THR A 190 2.35 6.83 7.20
CA THR A 190 1.31 7.41 8.07
C THR A 190 0.07 6.50 8.14
N LEU A 191 -0.33 5.87 7.03
CA LEU A 191 -1.39 4.86 7.05
C LEU A 191 -1.03 3.64 7.91
N PHE A 192 0.22 3.17 7.82
CA PHE A 192 0.70 2.08 8.68
C PHE A 192 0.73 2.47 10.16
N HIS A 193 1.08 3.72 10.48
CA HIS A 193 0.97 4.24 11.83
C HIS A 193 -0.48 4.17 12.35
N ARG A 194 -1.47 4.62 11.56
CA ARG A 194 -2.89 4.52 11.94
C ARG A 194 -3.36 3.08 12.08
N ALA A 195 -2.86 2.16 11.25
CA ALA A 195 -3.12 0.74 11.39
C ALA A 195 -2.57 0.20 12.71
N HIS A 196 -1.36 0.59 13.09
CA HIS A 196 -0.72 0.21 14.37
C HIS A 196 -1.47 0.74 15.59
N THR A 197 -1.88 2.01 15.57
CA THR A 197 -2.41 2.69 16.76
C THR A 197 -3.93 2.64 16.90
N SER A 198 -4.65 2.53 15.79
CA SER A 198 -6.11 2.68 15.74
C SER A 198 -6.82 1.57 14.95
N ALA A 199 -6.09 0.51 14.55
CA ALA A 199 -6.60 -0.61 13.76
C ALA A 199 -7.27 -0.18 12.43
N GLU A 200 -6.83 0.96 11.86
CA GLU A 200 -7.25 1.35 10.52
C GLU A 200 -6.68 0.41 9.44
N THR A 201 -7.35 0.35 8.30
CA THR A 201 -6.86 -0.37 7.11
C THR A 201 -5.97 0.51 6.24
N VAL A 202 -4.85 -0.03 5.75
CA VAL A 202 -3.96 0.65 4.79
C VAL A 202 -4.54 0.60 3.38
N ALA A 203 -4.50 -0.57 2.74
CA ALA A 203 -5.27 -0.82 1.53
C ALA A 203 -6.69 -1.24 1.93
N ARG A 204 -7.72 -0.59 1.35
CA ARG A 204 -9.11 -0.81 1.76
C ARG A 204 -10.07 -0.90 0.58
N PRO A 205 -11.12 -1.73 0.67
CA PRO A 205 -12.10 -1.90 -0.40
C PRO A 205 -13.03 -0.71 -0.50
N LEU A 206 -13.67 -0.54 -1.66
CA LEU A 206 -14.60 0.58 -1.89
C LEU A 206 -15.88 0.47 -1.04
N PHE A 207 -16.29 -0.72 -0.59
CA PHE A 207 -17.46 -0.85 0.30
C PHE A 207 -17.30 -0.11 1.63
N MET A 208 -16.09 0.38 1.96
CA MET A 208 -15.85 1.34 3.05
C MET A 208 -16.49 2.72 2.79
N PHE A 209 -17.16 2.90 1.65
CA PHE A 209 -18.23 3.87 1.41
C PHE A 209 -19.60 3.22 1.66
N PRO A 210 -20.01 3.01 2.93
CA PRO A 210 -21.15 2.15 3.27
C PRO A 210 -22.50 2.68 2.78
N THR A 211 -22.60 3.99 2.52
CA THR A 211 -23.82 4.65 2.04
C THR A 211 -24.02 4.52 0.53
N ASP A 212 -23.02 4.01 -0.20
CA ASP A 212 -23.10 3.78 -1.64
C ASP A 212 -23.23 2.27 -1.93
N PRO A 213 -24.43 1.77 -2.30
CA PRO A 213 -24.65 0.34 -2.52
C PRO A 213 -23.85 -0.20 -3.71
N ASN A 214 -23.45 0.65 -4.67
CA ASN A 214 -22.67 0.20 -5.83
C ASN A 214 -21.25 -0.22 -5.43
N CYS A 215 -20.74 0.29 -4.31
CA CYS A 215 -19.40 -0.03 -3.82
C CYS A 215 -19.27 -1.45 -3.24
N GLN A 216 -20.39 -2.12 -2.92
CA GLN A 216 -20.39 -3.40 -2.19
C GLN A 216 -19.68 -4.53 -2.94
N THR A 217 -19.80 -4.56 -4.26
CA THR A 217 -19.28 -5.64 -5.10
C THR A 217 -18.03 -5.25 -5.88
N ILE A 218 -17.47 -4.06 -5.65
CA ILE A 218 -16.31 -3.58 -6.40
C ILE A 218 -15.03 -4.17 -5.80
N ASP A 219 -14.41 -5.05 -6.57
CA ASP A 219 -13.22 -5.80 -6.18
C ASP A 219 -12.02 -5.57 -7.12
N ARG A 220 -12.20 -4.76 -8.17
CA ARG A 220 -11.17 -4.39 -9.16
C ARG A 220 -10.52 -3.01 -8.91
N GLN A 221 -10.95 -2.33 -7.86
CA GLN A 221 -10.42 -1.04 -7.40
C GLN A 221 -10.23 -1.12 -5.89
N PHE A 222 -9.33 -0.30 -5.36
CA PHE A 222 -9.11 -0.18 -3.92
C PHE A 222 -8.60 1.21 -3.58
N LEU A 223 -8.58 1.51 -2.28
CA LEU A 223 -8.07 2.77 -1.75
C LEU A 223 -6.82 2.54 -0.92
N TRP A 224 -5.92 3.53 -0.92
CA TRP A 224 -5.02 3.76 0.20
C TRP A 224 -5.64 4.78 1.14
N GLY A 225 -5.88 4.37 2.39
CA GLY A 225 -6.61 5.19 3.34
C GLY A 225 -8.00 5.54 2.83
N SER A 226 -8.51 6.70 3.22
CA SER A 226 -9.81 7.24 2.78
C SER A 226 -9.73 8.10 1.51
N SER A 227 -8.52 8.34 0.99
CA SER A 227 -8.24 9.50 0.15
C SER A 227 -7.66 9.19 -1.22
N LEU A 228 -7.04 8.04 -1.44
CA LEU A 228 -6.38 7.73 -2.71
C LEU A 228 -7.01 6.51 -3.38
N LEU A 229 -7.69 6.70 -4.51
CA LEU A 229 -8.37 5.66 -5.28
C LEU A 229 -7.46 5.15 -6.41
N ILE A 230 -7.20 3.85 -6.43
CA ILE A 230 -6.37 3.18 -7.43
C ILE A 230 -7.28 2.39 -8.38
N SER A 231 -7.17 2.65 -9.68
CA SER A 231 -7.97 2.01 -10.73
C SER A 231 -7.04 1.45 -11.84
N PRO A 232 -6.61 0.18 -11.71
CA PRO A 232 -5.66 -0.45 -12.62
C PRO A 232 -6.33 -1.01 -13.89
N VAL A 233 -5.54 -1.13 -14.97
CA VAL A 233 -5.91 -1.96 -16.12
C VAL A 233 -5.61 -3.42 -15.79
N LEU A 234 -6.60 -4.29 -15.97
CA LEU A 234 -6.55 -5.71 -15.58
C LEU A 234 -6.83 -6.66 -16.74
N GLU A 235 -6.87 -6.14 -17.96
CA GLU A 235 -7.20 -6.89 -19.17
C GLU A 235 -6.15 -6.60 -20.25
N GLN A 236 -5.78 -7.64 -21.00
CA GLN A 236 -4.77 -7.56 -22.04
C GLN A 236 -5.21 -6.66 -23.20
N GLY A 237 -4.31 -5.83 -23.71
CA GLY A 237 -4.52 -4.95 -24.85
C GLY A 237 -5.30 -3.67 -24.52
N SER A 238 -5.82 -3.52 -23.30
CA SER A 238 -6.66 -2.39 -22.92
C SER A 238 -5.85 -1.10 -22.77
N VAL A 239 -6.37 -0.03 -23.36
CA VAL A 239 -5.82 1.34 -23.30
C VAL A 239 -6.74 2.34 -22.59
N GLU A 240 -7.83 1.83 -22.03
CA GLU A 240 -8.83 2.54 -21.22
C GLU A 240 -9.48 1.54 -20.26
N LEU A 241 -10.13 2.05 -19.21
CA LEU A 241 -10.91 1.21 -18.29
C LEU A 241 -12.15 1.95 -17.77
N ALA A 242 -13.22 1.20 -17.49
CA ALA A 242 -14.37 1.72 -16.78
C ALA A 242 -14.09 1.67 -15.26
N ALA A 243 -13.85 2.83 -14.65
CA ALA A 243 -13.61 2.95 -13.21
C ALA A 243 -14.86 3.50 -12.51
N TYR A 244 -15.30 2.89 -11.42
CA TYR A 244 -16.31 3.49 -10.56
C TYR A 244 -15.67 4.55 -9.68
N LEU A 245 -16.25 5.75 -9.66
CA LEU A 245 -15.87 6.79 -8.70
C LEU A 245 -17.04 7.00 -7.73
N PRO A 246 -16.87 6.76 -6.42
CA PRO A 246 -17.89 7.07 -5.42
C PRO A 246 -18.29 8.56 -5.42
N PRO A 247 -19.47 8.93 -4.88
CA PRO A 247 -19.90 10.32 -4.79
C PRO A 247 -18.87 11.23 -4.09
N SER A 248 -18.20 12.07 -4.86
CA SER A 248 -17.21 13.08 -4.43
C SER A 248 -16.65 13.80 -5.67
N THR A 249 -15.92 14.88 -5.44
CA THR A 249 -14.90 15.34 -6.38
C THR A 249 -13.62 14.52 -6.20
N TRP A 250 -13.12 13.97 -7.31
CA TRP A 250 -11.87 13.22 -7.37
C TRP A 250 -10.91 13.93 -8.32
N TYR A 251 -9.67 14.15 -7.90
CA TYR A 251 -8.65 14.80 -8.71
C TYR A 251 -7.64 13.76 -9.17
N SER A 252 -7.29 13.74 -10.45
CA SER A 252 -6.16 12.92 -10.91
C SER A 252 -4.89 13.33 -10.17
N LEU A 253 -4.21 12.39 -9.52
CA LEU A 253 -2.96 12.66 -8.81
C LEU A 253 -1.86 13.17 -9.76
N HIS A 254 -1.95 12.82 -11.05
CA HIS A 254 -0.92 13.16 -12.05
C HIS A 254 -0.92 14.62 -12.48
N ASN A 255 -2.10 15.26 -12.55
CA ASN A 255 -2.23 16.60 -13.14
C ASN A 255 -3.30 17.49 -12.49
N GLY A 256 -4.04 16.98 -11.51
CA GLY A 256 -5.11 17.70 -10.84
C GLY A 256 -6.43 17.76 -11.59
N GLN A 257 -6.59 17.06 -12.72
CA GLN A 257 -7.83 17.05 -13.48
C GLN A 257 -9.00 16.62 -12.57
N PRO A 258 -10.05 17.45 -12.41
CA PRO A 258 -11.20 17.11 -11.58
C PRO A 258 -12.19 16.18 -12.29
N PHE A 259 -12.76 15.26 -11.51
CA PHE A 259 -13.85 14.37 -11.86
C PHE A 259 -14.96 14.53 -10.81
N TYR A 260 -16.09 15.10 -11.24
CA TYR A 260 -17.25 15.33 -10.37
C TYR A 260 -18.18 14.12 -10.44
N SER A 261 -18.01 13.17 -9.52
CA SER A 261 -18.79 11.94 -9.52
C SER A 261 -20.02 12.04 -8.62
N LYS A 262 -21.15 11.51 -9.09
CA LYS A 262 -22.36 11.27 -8.27
C LYS A 262 -22.51 9.80 -7.87
N GLY A 263 -21.43 9.00 -8.01
CA GLY A 263 -21.48 7.55 -7.86
C GLY A 263 -21.77 6.88 -9.20
N GLN A 264 -20.77 6.81 -10.07
CA GLN A 264 -20.92 6.29 -11.43
C GLN A 264 -19.62 5.72 -11.98
N TYR A 265 -19.73 4.87 -13.01
CA TYR A 265 -18.59 4.46 -13.82
C TYR A 265 -18.22 5.57 -14.82
N LEU A 266 -16.94 5.87 -14.91
CA LEU A 266 -16.35 6.73 -15.94
C LEU A 266 -15.37 5.91 -16.78
N LEU A 267 -15.39 6.12 -18.09
CA LEU A 267 -14.38 5.57 -18.99
C LEU A 267 -13.14 6.46 -18.92
N LEU A 268 -12.02 5.90 -18.46
CA LEU A 268 -10.78 6.62 -18.24
C LEU A 268 -9.69 6.13 -19.20
N PRO A 269 -8.97 7.05 -19.89
CA PRO A 269 -7.78 6.69 -20.64
C PRO A 269 -6.74 6.04 -19.72
N ALA A 270 -6.15 4.96 -20.19
CA ALA A 270 -5.13 4.20 -19.48
C ALA A 270 -4.15 3.57 -20.48
N PRO A 271 -3.41 4.38 -21.27
CA PRO A 271 -2.35 3.85 -22.12
C PRO A 271 -1.34 3.03 -21.30
N LEU A 272 -0.49 2.26 -21.98
CA LEU A 272 0.39 1.27 -21.32
C LEU A 272 1.27 1.86 -20.21
N ASP A 273 1.64 3.14 -20.31
CA ASP A 273 2.46 3.86 -19.33
C ASP A 273 1.69 4.45 -18.14
N THR A 274 0.37 4.31 -18.11
CA THR A 274 -0.51 5.02 -17.18
C THR A 274 -1.32 4.06 -16.31
N ILE A 275 -1.32 4.33 -15.00
CA ILE A 275 -2.29 3.82 -14.03
C ILE A 275 -3.13 4.97 -13.48
N ASN A 276 -4.44 4.78 -13.42
CA ASN A 276 -5.37 5.79 -12.93
C ASN A 276 -5.35 5.84 -11.40
N VAL A 277 -4.97 7.01 -10.86
CA VAL A 277 -4.88 7.26 -9.42
C VAL A 277 -5.53 8.61 -9.13
N HIS A 278 -6.48 8.63 -8.21
CA HIS A 278 -7.26 9.82 -7.89
C HIS A 278 -7.22 10.16 -6.41
N VAL A 279 -7.02 11.42 -6.08
CA VAL A 279 -7.12 11.96 -4.73
C VAL A 279 -8.53 12.49 -4.50
N ARG A 280 -9.17 12.05 -3.43
CA ARG A 280 -10.48 12.55 -3.01
C ARG A 280 -10.35 13.98 -2.49
N GLU A 281 -11.30 14.84 -2.83
CA GLU A 281 -11.39 16.17 -2.22
C GLU A 281 -11.41 16.12 -0.68
N GLY A 282 -11.02 17.22 -0.04
CA GLY A 282 -10.96 17.32 1.41
C GLY A 282 -9.71 16.69 2.04
N HIS A 283 -8.74 16.24 1.25
CA HIS A 283 -7.55 15.53 1.76
C HIS A 283 -6.24 16.19 1.36
N ILE A 284 -5.24 16.09 2.25
CA ILE A 284 -3.85 16.50 2.01
C ILE A 284 -2.96 15.26 2.09
N ILE A 285 -2.13 15.03 1.08
CA ILE A 285 -1.24 13.88 0.96
C ILE A 285 0.21 14.33 1.09
N PRO A 286 0.95 13.92 2.15
CA PRO A 286 2.37 14.20 2.24
C PRO A 286 3.17 13.28 1.32
N GLN A 287 4.07 13.89 0.57
CA GLN A 287 4.99 13.22 -0.34
C GLN A 287 6.42 13.67 -0.07
N GLN A 288 7.39 12.90 -0.56
CA GLN A 288 8.79 13.30 -0.66
C GLN A 288 9.29 13.16 -2.09
N GLU A 289 10.33 13.90 -2.46
CA GLU A 289 11.02 13.61 -3.71
C GLU A 289 11.60 12.18 -3.67
N PRO A 290 11.30 11.32 -4.66
CA PRO A 290 11.70 9.93 -4.63
C PRO A 290 13.20 9.76 -4.86
N ALA A 291 13.76 8.65 -4.38
CA ALA A 291 15.14 8.24 -4.64
C ALA A 291 15.21 6.72 -4.81
N LEU A 292 16.38 6.18 -5.16
CA LEU A 292 16.57 4.74 -5.36
C LEU A 292 16.35 3.92 -4.08
N THR A 293 16.55 4.51 -2.90
CA THR A 293 16.39 3.85 -1.60
C THR A 293 15.64 4.77 -0.63
N SER A 294 14.96 4.17 0.36
CA SER A 294 14.33 4.94 1.44
C SER A 294 15.35 5.67 2.31
N THR A 295 16.56 5.14 2.46
CA THR A 295 17.67 5.84 3.12
C THR A 295 17.96 7.18 2.46
N ALA A 296 17.99 7.23 1.13
CA ALA A 296 18.19 8.47 0.39
C ALA A 296 16.92 9.34 0.39
N SER A 297 15.75 8.77 0.07
CA SER A 297 14.53 9.56 -0.10
C SER A 297 14.07 10.24 1.19
N ARG A 298 14.35 9.65 2.36
CA ARG A 298 13.99 10.22 3.66
C ARG A 298 14.70 11.54 3.96
N GLY A 299 15.85 11.81 3.34
CA GLY A 299 16.57 13.07 3.44
C GLY A 299 16.12 14.13 2.43
N ASN A 300 15.22 13.80 1.52
CA ASN A 300 14.78 14.72 0.48
C ASN A 300 13.67 15.67 0.96
N PRO A 301 13.46 16.81 0.27
CA PRO A 301 12.35 17.70 0.54
C PRO A 301 10.98 17.03 0.45
N PHE A 302 10.07 17.46 1.31
CA PHE A 302 8.66 17.12 1.24
C PHE A 302 7.93 17.95 0.17
N PHE A 303 6.80 17.42 -0.26
CA PHE A 303 5.81 18.12 -1.07
C PHE A 303 4.40 17.74 -0.60
N LEU A 304 3.45 18.68 -0.63
CA LEU A 304 2.05 18.39 -0.28
C LEU A 304 1.16 18.41 -1.51
N THR A 305 0.37 17.35 -1.70
CA THR A 305 -0.77 17.39 -2.62
C THR A 305 -2.04 17.71 -1.83
N VAL A 306 -2.63 18.88 -2.09
CA VAL A 306 -3.80 19.43 -1.40
C VAL A 306 -5.00 19.35 -2.33
N ALA A 307 -5.93 18.43 -2.09
CA ALA A 307 -7.16 18.28 -2.86
C ALA A 307 -8.31 19.05 -2.20
N LEU A 308 -8.58 20.27 -2.64
CA LEU A 308 -9.62 21.10 -2.02
C LEU A 308 -11.02 20.56 -2.27
N SER A 309 -11.84 20.60 -1.23
CA SER A 309 -13.29 20.50 -1.37
C SER A 309 -13.88 21.75 -2.04
N ALA A 310 -15.14 21.69 -2.46
CA ALA A 310 -15.86 22.85 -2.97
C ALA A 310 -15.86 24.05 -2.00
N GLY A 311 -15.77 23.81 -0.68
CA GLY A 311 -15.65 24.84 0.35
C GLY A 311 -14.24 25.37 0.58
N GLY A 312 -13.25 24.94 -0.21
CA GLY A 312 -11.84 25.31 -0.02
C GLY A 312 -11.16 24.61 1.15
N TRP A 313 -11.79 23.58 1.72
CA TRP A 313 -11.27 22.84 2.86
C TRP A 313 -10.56 21.55 2.45
N ALA A 314 -9.49 21.20 3.14
CA ALA A 314 -8.83 19.89 3.11
C ALA A 314 -8.07 19.64 4.42
N TRP A 315 -7.84 18.37 4.77
CA TRP A 315 -7.06 17.98 5.94
C TRP A 315 -6.16 16.78 5.65
N GLY A 316 -5.01 16.74 6.31
CA GLY A 316 -4.14 15.56 6.31
C GLY A 316 -3.17 15.59 7.47
N ASP A 317 -2.33 14.56 7.56
CA ASP A 317 -1.39 14.36 8.64
C ASP A 317 -0.12 13.66 8.13
N LEU A 318 0.93 13.77 8.94
CA LEU A 318 2.20 13.10 8.73
C LEU A 318 2.69 12.55 10.07
N PHE A 319 2.86 11.23 10.13
CA PHE A 319 3.64 10.57 11.17
C PHE A 319 5.09 10.38 10.69
N TRP A 320 6.06 10.78 11.51
CA TRP A 320 7.47 10.66 11.17
C TRP A 320 8.32 10.28 12.38
N ASP A 321 9.04 9.17 12.30
CA ASP A 321 10.04 8.76 13.29
C ASP A 321 11.34 8.39 12.57
N ASP A 322 12.30 7.75 13.26
CA ASP A 322 13.56 7.34 12.65
C ASP A 322 13.43 6.21 11.60
N GLY A 323 12.28 5.55 11.53
CA GLY A 323 11.94 4.51 10.56
C GLY A 323 12.23 3.07 11.00
N GLU A 324 12.94 2.85 12.12
CA GLU A 324 13.39 1.49 12.47
C GLU A 324 13.47 1.17 13.97
N SER A 325 13.48 2.16 14.87
CA SER A 325 13.56 1.89 16.31
C SER A 325 12.31 1.22 16.86
N LEU A 326 12.50 0.44 17.91
CA LEU A 326 11.40 -0.18 18.63
C LEU A 326 10.59 0.89 19.39
N ASP A 327 9.29 0.64 19.53
CA ASP A 327 8.39 1.33 20.47
C ASP A 327 8.37 2.87 20.37
N THR A 328 8.68 3.45 19.20
CA THR A 328 8.77 4.91 19.05
C THR A 328 7.46 5.61 19.38
N TYR A 329 6.31 5.01 19.05
CA TYR A 329 5.01 5.57 19.37
C TYR A 329 4.74 5.55 20.88
N GLU A 330 4.93 4.38 21.51
CA GLU A 330 4.69 4.14 22.93
C GLU A 330 5.62 4.99 23.81
N MET A 331 6.88 5.17 23.39
CA MET A 331 7.86 6.04 24.06
C MET A 331 7.73 7.51 23.69
N GLY A 332 6.94 7.84 22.67
CA GLY A 332 6.77 9.21 22.25
C GLY A 332 7.94 9.81 21.46
N ASN A 333 8.76 8.96 20.85
CA ASN A 333 9.91 9.32 20.02
C ASN A 333 9.52 9.44 18.55
N TYR A 334 8.62 10.38 18.25
CA TYR A 334 8.18 10.67 16.89
C TYR A 334 7.78 12.14 16.73
N CYS A 335 7.72 12.60 15.49
CA CYS A 335 7.04 13.81 15.07
C CYS A 335 5.65 13.47 14.52
N TYR A 336 4.67 14.33 14.80
CA TYR A 336 3.33 14.24 14.23
C TYR A 336 2.86 15.64 13.86
N VAL A 337 2.53 15.84 12.59
CA VAL A 337 2.13 17.12 12.02
C VAL A 337 0.78 16.96 11.37
N THR A 338 -0.13 17.91 11.60
CA THR A 338 -1.37 18.01 10.83
C THR A 338 -1.32 19.17 9.85
N PHE A 339 -2.06 19.04 8.76
CA PHE A 339 -2.21 20.05 7.73
C PHE A 339 -3.68 20.37 7.55
N ILE A 340 -4.03 21.65 7.50
CA ILE A 340 -5.39 22.11 7.25
C ILE A 340 -5.35 23.10 6.09
N ALA A 341 -6.30 22.99 5.16
CA ALA A 341 -6.48 23.97 4.08
C ALA A 341 -7.71 24.86 4.34
N GLY A 342 -7.44 26.16 4.24
CA GLY A 342 -8.34 27.32 4.20
C GLY A 342 -7.45 28.55 3.97
N GLN A 343 -6.39 28.64 4.76
CA GLN A 343 -5.00 28.88 4.34
C GLN A 343 -4.25 27.56 4.62
N ILE A 344 -3.21 27.19 3.88
CA ILE A 344 -2.52 25.91 4.14
C ILE A 344 -1.65 26.10 5.38
N VAL A 345 -2.02 25.51 6.51
CA VAL A 345 -1.31 25.65 7.78
C VAL A 345 -0.76 24.30 8.22
N SER A 346 0.50 24.25 8.64
CA SER A 346 1.03 23.12 9.41
C SER A 346 0.85 23.34 10.91
N ASP A 347 0.47 22.28 11.61
CA ASP A 347 0.37 22.26 13.07
C ASP A 347 1.15 21.04 13.62
N PRO A 348 2.42 21.24 14.01
CA PRO A 348 3.22 20.21 14.65
C PRO A 348 2.72 19.92 16.06
N LEU A 349 1.97 18.81 16.21
CA LEU A 349 1.42 18.38 17.50
C LEU A 349 2.46 17.71 18.39
N ARG A 350 3.49 17.12 17.78
CA ARG A 350 4.62 16.51 18.48
C ARG A 350 5.89 16.63 17.65
N LEU A 351 7.01 16.92 18.30
CA LEU A 351 8.33 16.98 17.69
C LEU A 351 9.36 16.30 18.60
N ASN A 352 10.13 15.38 18.05
CA ASN A 352 11.27 14.74 18.72
C ASN A 352 12.61 15.04 18.03
N GLY A 353 12.61 15.96 17.06
CA GLY A 353 13.77 16.31 16.23
C GLY A 353 13.94 15.47 14.95
N ALA A 354 13.12 14.44 14.71
CA ALA A 354 13.25 13.60 13.49
C ALA A 354 12.92 14.33 12.18
N LEU A 355 12.30 15.52 12.26
CA LEU A 355 12.04 16.41 11.13
C LEU A 355 13.07 17.54 11.00
N ASP A 356 14.06 17.62 11.89
CA ASP A 356 15.03 18.71 11.88
C ASP A 356 15.85 18.70 10.59
N GLY A 357 15.95 19.86 9.94
CA GLY A 357 16.63 20.01 8.65
C GLY A 357 15.82 19.55 7.44
N LEU A 358 14.66 18.91 7.63
CA LEU A 358 13.74 18.59 6.53
C LEU A 358 12.81 19.76 6.25
N ILE A 359 12.57 20.02 4.97
CA ILE A 359 11.78 21.15 4.48
C ILE A 359 10.61 20.70 3.63
N LEU A 360 9.57 21.53 3.57
CA LEU A 360 8.60 21.54 2.49
C LEU A 360 9.20 22.30 1.30
N GLY A 361 9.48 21.59 0.22
CA GLY A 361 10.03 22.13 -1.03
C GLY A 361 8.97 22.72 -1.98
N GLY A 362 7.70 22.35 -1.82
CA GLY A 362 6.60 22.84 -2.63
C GLY A 362 5.25 22.25 -2.26
N LEU A 363 4.20 22.67 -2.95
CA LEU A 363 2.88 22.07 -2.85
C LEU A 363 2.08 22.17 -4.16
N GLN A 364 1.13 21.26 -4.35
CA GLN A 364 0.17 21.25 -5.44
C GLN A 364 -1.23 21.36 -4.85
N VAL A 365 -1.98 22.38 -5.24
CA VAL A 365 -3.35 22.61 -4.78
C VAL A 365 -4.31 22.37 -5.94
N PHE A 366 -5.17 21.37 -5.81
CA PHE A 366 -6.23 21.07 -6.76
C PHE A 366 -7.53 21.76 -6.37
N GLY A 367 -8.31 22.18 -7.37
CA GLY A 367 -9.60 22.84 -7.14
C GLY A 367 -9.49 24.32 -6.81
N VAL A 368 -8.39 24.99 -7.20
CA VAL A 368 -8.24 26.43 -7.02
C VAL A 368 -9.09 27.16 -8.07
N PRO A 369 -10.16 27.89 -7.69
CA PRO A 369 -11.22 28.30 -8.61
C PRO A 369 -10.74 29.28 -9.70
N SER A 370 -9.77 30.13 -9.37
CA SER A 370 -9.22 31.17 -10.25
C SER A 370 -7.72 31.35 -10.02
N LEU A 371 -7.02 31.90 -11.01
CA LEU A 371 -5.61 32.28 -10.92
C LEU A 371 -5.38 33.20 -9.70
N PRO A 372 -4.52 32.82 -8.74
CA PRO A 372 -4.17 33.71 -7.64
C PRO A 372 -3.38 34.92 -8.14
N ARG A 373 -3.64 36.10 -7.55
CA ARG A 373 -2.89 37.32 -7.84
C ARG A 373 -1.46 37.26 -7.26
N TYR A 374 -1.33 36.63 -6.11
CA TYR A 374 -0.08 36.38 -5.39
C TYR A 374 -0.24 35.11 -4.56
N VAL A 375 0.88 34.49 -4.20
CA VAL A 375 0.98 33.39 -3.24
C VAL A 375 1.90 33.86 -2.13
N LEU A 376 1.55 33.63 -0.86
CA LEU A 376 2.38 34.02 0.28
C LEU A 376 2.81 32.78 1.05
N ALA A 377 4.08 32.66 1.41
CA ALA A 377 4.56 31.67 2.36
C ALA A 377 5.08 32.39 3.60
N ASN A 378 4.49 32.13 4.77
CA ASN A 378 4.76 32.86 6.02
C ASN A 378 4.71 34.39 5.84
N GLY A 379 3.69 34.86 5.09
CA GLY A 379 3.49 36.28 4.78
C GLY A 379 4.43 36.87 3.73
N LYS A 380 5.39 36.10 3.18
CA LYS A 380 6.31 36.55 2.13
C LYS A 380 5.85 36.06 0.77
N GLU A 381 5.88 36.94 -0.23
CA GLU A 381 5.45 36.59 -1.58
C GLU A 381 6.36 35.53 -2.23
N VAL A 382 5.75 34.48 -2.77
CA VAL A 382 6.40 33.42 -3.53
C VAL A 382 6.21 33.70 -5.02
N ARG A 383 7.32 33.76 -5.77
CA ARG A 383 7.30 34.04 -7.21
C ARG A 383 7.23 32.79 -8.07
N ASP A 384 7.73 31.68 -7.56
CA ASP A 384 7.81 30.41 -8.29
C ASP A 384 6.52 29.61 -8.13
N PHE A 385 5.46 30.06 -8.78
CA PHE A 385 4.21 29.32 -8.89
C PHE A 385 3.67 29.30 -10.32
N MET A 386 2.92 28.24 -10.63
CA MET A 386 2.23 28.05 -11.90
C MET A 386 0.77 27.69 -11.61
N TYR A 387 -0.16 28.28 -12.36
CA TYR A 387 -1.56 27.92 -12.31
C TYR A 387 -2.04 27.42 -13.66
N ARG A 388 -2.69 26.25 -13.67
CA ARG A 388 -3.32 25.63 -14.82
C ARG A 388 -4.82 25.86 -14.77
N SER A 389 -5.33 26.68 -15.67
CA SER A 389 -6.74 27.09 -15.68
C SER A 389 -7.70 26.00 -16.15
N ASP A 390 -7.20 25.05 -16.95
CA ASP A 390 -7.89 23.87 -17.46
C ASP A 390 -8.13 22.83 -16.35
N THR A 391 -7.10 22.53 -15.56
CA THR A 391 -7.20 21.57 -14.44
C THR A 391 -7.51 22.20 -13.09
N LYS A 392 -7.53 23.54 -12.99
CA LYS A 392 -7.69 24.28 -11.72
C LYS A 392 -6.63 23.92 -10.68
N ALA A 393 -5.40 23.64 -11.16
CA ALA A 393 -4.29 23.23 -10.32
C ALA A 393 -3.27 24.38 -10.15
N LEU A 394 -2.94 24.70 -8.91
CA LEU A 394 -1.85 25.58 -8.53
C LEU A 394 -0.65 24.72 -8.11
N THR A 395 0.54 25.00 -8.64
CA THR A 395 1.79 24.40 -8.20
C THR A 395 2.69 25.50 -7.68
N VAL A 396 3.18 25.34 -6.46
CA VAL A 396 4.14 26.23 -5.82
C VAL A 396 5.43 25.44 -5.59
N THR A 397 6.55 25.97 -6.04
CA THR A 397 7.87 25.32 -5.96
C THR A 397 8.87 26.20 -5.24
N ASN A 398 10.07 25.67 -4.97
CA ASN A 398 11.17 26.39 -4.33
C ASN A 398 10.78 26.99 -2.97
N LEU A 399 9.87 26.32 -2.25
CA LEU A 399 9.65 26.59 -0.85
C LEU A 399 10.84 26.06 -0.03
N ALA A 400 11.05 26.66 1.13
CA ALA A 400 12.07 26.25 2.09
C ALA A 400 11.49 26.35 3.51
N LEU A 401 10.26 25.85 3.68
CA LEU A 401 9.56 25.94 4.95
C LEU A 401 9.97 24.75 5.84
N PRO A 402 10.48 24.97 7.07
CA PRO A 402 10.88 23.86 7.93
C PRO A 402 9.67 22.98 8.29
N MET A 403 9.81 21.66 8.15
CA MET A 403 8.75 20.71 8.55
C MET A 403 8.62 20.59 10.08
N SER A 404 9.64 21.04 10.83
CA SER A 404 9.66 21.09 12.28
C SER A 404 9.04 22.37 12.87
N GLU A 405 8.56 23.30 12.04
CA GLU A 405 7.96 24.55 12.47
C GLU A 405 6.54 24.73 11.91
N VAL A 406 5.77 25.61 12.56
CA VAL A 406 4.49 26.09 12.00
C VAL A 406 4.78 26.92 10.76
N PHE A 407 4.13 26.59 9.66
CA PHE A 407 4.17 27.37 8.43
C PHE A 407 2.77 27.59 7.87
N THR A 408 2.65 28.63 7.04
CA THR A 408 1.43 29.05 6.35
C THR A 408 1.74 29.28 4.87
N VAL A 409 0.88 28.80 3.98
CA VAL A 409 0.94 29.03 2.52
C VAL A 409 -0.43 29.42 1.96
#